data_AF-A0A5B9MQ53-F1
#
_entry.id   AF-A0A5B9MQ53-F1
#
_cell.length_a   1.000
_cell.length_b   1.000
_cell.length_c   1.000
_cell.angle_alpha   90.00
_cell.angle_beta   90.00
_cell.angle_gamma   90.00
#
_symmetry.space_group_name_H-M   'P 1'
#
loop_
_entity.id
_entity.type
_entity.pdbx_description
1 polymer ?
#
loop_
_entity_poly.entity_id
_entity_poly.type
_entity_poly.pdbx_seq_one_letter_code
_entity_poly.pdbx_strand_id
1 'polypeptide(L)'
;MVVVSDFGAGRDCVFMNLWAEAMKVNAMWSQCLRFGLLIGLACGGIVQARGETPGWRESVSCGPNALYVYLRGQGADVSLADVRDLVSVSRKGASFASMADAAATLGVESRIVQTSPEVLKTLPCPCVILYHAKGTQPGHYFVLAESDRQGFRLFDPLTTLTTTVSTAELSREWTGYVLIPSEAPVASGQWLLAGFFGCTLWLGMGLWRRSSLRTS
;
A
#
# COMPACT_ATOMS: atom_id res chain seq x y z
N MET A 1 -2.72 28.01 -4.91
CA MET A 1 -1.83 28.11 -3.73
C MET A 1 -1.92 26.79 -3.00
N VAL A 2 -1.02 25.85 -3.31
CA VAL A 2 -1.01 24.53 -2.67
C VAL A 2 -0.33 24.71 -1.32
N VAL A 3 -1.11 24.61 -0.24
CA VAL A 3 -0.59 24.68 1.13
C VAL A 3 -0.07 23.29 1.47
N VAL A 4 1.25 23.13 1.46
CA VAL A 4 1.92 21.96 2.04
C VAL A 4 1.98 22.22 3.54
N SER A 5 1.03 21.67 4.30
CA SER A 5 1.05 21.69 5.76
C SER A 5 1.72 20.41 6.27
N ASP A 6 2.82 20.57 7.01
CA ASP A 6 3.53 19.49 7.70
C ASP A 6 2.61 18.84 8.75
N PHE A 7 2.31 17.56 8.56
CA PHE A 7 1.65 16.73 9.57
C PHE A 7 2.72 16.11 10.48
N GLY A 8 2.64 16.42 11.76
CA GLY A 8 3.60 16.02 12.78
C GLY A 8 3.87 14.52 12.82
N ALA A 9 5.15 14.18 12.79
CA ALA A 9 5.70 12.86 13.06
C ALA A 9 5.22 12.35 14.43
N GLY A 10 4.39 11.31 14.43
CA GLY A 10 3.85 10.79 15.68
C GLY A 10 2.85 9.66 15.49
N ARG A 11 3.14 8.73 14.59
CA ARG A 11 2.68 7.32 14.52
C ARG A 11 3.56 6.66 13.47
N ASP A 12 4.28 5.61 13.86
CA ASP A 12 5.36 5.02 13.07
C ASP A 12 4.95 4.71 11.62
N CYS A 13 5.66 5.37 10.69
CA CYS A 13 5.36 5.40 9.27
C CYS A 13 5.65 4.05 8.59
N VAL A 14 4.65 3.17 8.50
CA VAL A 14 4.73 1.98 7.62
C VAL A 14 4.66 2.40 6.13
N PHE A 15 4.02 3.52 5.81
CA PHE A 15 3.81 3.98 4.43
C PHE A 15 5.07 4.54 3.74
N MET A 16 6.01 5.15 4.48
CA MET A 16 7.28 5.67 3.92
C MET A 16 8.39 4.60 3.85
N ASN A 17 8.37 3.59 4.73
CA ASN A 17 9.38 2.52 4.70
C ASN A 17 9.12 1.48 3.59
N LEU A 18 7.87 1.27 3.17
CA LEU A 18 7.55 0.42 2.02
C LEU A 18 8.11 0.98 0.70
N TRP A 19 8.21 2.30 0.56
CA TRP A 19 8.84 2.94 -0.61
C TRP A 19 10.37 3.03 -0.50
N ALA A 20 10.92 3.20 0.71
CA ALA A 20 12.37 3.28 0.91
C ALA A 20 13.08 1.92 0.74
N GLU A 21 12.46 0.81 1.17
CA GLU A 21 13.01 -0.54 0.97
C GLU A 21 12.89 -1.01 -0.48
N ALA A 22 11.81 -0.66 -1.19
CA ALA A 22 11.65 -0.95 -2.62
C ALA A 22 12.71 -0.25 -3.51
N MET A 23 13.28 0.87 -3.06
CA MET A 23 14.38 1.55 -3.77
C MET A 23 15.79 1.06 -3.39
N LYS A 24 15.98 0.39 -2.25
CA LYS A 24 17.30 -0.15 -1.84
C LYS A 24 17.72 -1.38 -2.63
N VAL A 25 16.78 -2.10 -3.24
CA VAL A 25 17.09 -3.25 -4.11
C VAL A 25 17.91 -2.82 -5.34
N ASN A 26 17.93 -1.54 -5.71
CA ASN A 26 18.69 -1.03 -6.85
C ASN A 26 20.17 -0.71 -6.55
N ALA A 27 20.60 -0.69 -5.28
CA ALA A 27 21.99 -0.41 -4.91
C ALA A 27 22.88 -1.68 -4.85
N MET A 28 22.28 -2.86 -4.60
CA MET A 28 23.01 -4.13 -4.51
C MET A 28 23.34 -4.76 -5.89
N TRP A 29 22.75 -4.24 -6.96
CA TRP A 29 23.05 -4.65 -8.35
C TRP A 29 24.22 -3.91 -8.98
N SER A 30 24.80 -2.90 -8.30
CA SER A 30 25.99 -2.18 -8.80
C SER A 30 27.31 -2.95 -8.58
N GLN A 31 27.30 -4.02 -7.77
CA GLN A 31 28.47 -4.88 -7.55
C GLN A 31 28.44 -6.20 -8.35
N CYS A 32 27.28 -6.66 -8.83
CA CYS A 32 27.19 -7.87 -9.67
C CYS A 32 27.51 -7.61 -11.16
N LEU A 33 27.39 -6.36 -11.63
CA LEU A 33 27.69 -6.00 -13.03
C LEU A 33 29.18 -5.90 -13.37
N ARG A 34 30.10 -6.10 -12.41
CA ARG A 34 31.55 -6.19 -12.67
C ARG A 34 32.08 -7.62 -12.79
N PHE A 35 31.26 -8.66 -12.58
CA PHE A 35 31.67 -10.07 -12.70
C PHE A 35 30.88 -10.88 -13.74
N GLY A 36 29.88 -10.29 -14.41
CA GLY A 36 29.03 -10.97 -15.40
C GLY A 36 29.28 -10.60 -16.87
N LEU A 37 30.36 -9.89 -17.19
CA LEU A 37 30.69 -9.52 -18.57
C LEU A 37 31.69 -10.52 -19.16
N LEU A 38 31.31 -11.78 -19.38
CA LEU A 38 32.04 -12.68 -20.30
C LEU A 38 31.30 -13.98 -20.72
N ILE A 39 30.05 -14.24 -20.30
CA ILE A 39 29.29 -15.40 -20.79
C ILE A 39 27.85 -14.99 -21.10
N GLY A 40 27.62 -14.48 -22.32
CA GLY A 40 26.28 -14.10 -22.77
C GLY A 40 26.19 -13.63 -24.22
N LEU A 41 27.22 -13.88 -25.04
CA LEU A 41 27.27 -13.56 -26.47
C LEU A 41 26.91 -14.78 -27.33
N ALA A 42 25.85 -15.50 -26.95
CA ALA A 42 25.34 -16.63 -27.74
C ALA A 42 23.90 -17.01 -27.34
N CYS A 43 22.97 -16.06 -27.35
CA CYS A 43 21.55 -16.32 -27.54
C CYS A 43 20.89 -14.98 -27.87
N GLY A 44 20.98 -14.60 -29.14
CA GLY A 44 20.24 -13.48 -29.69
C GLY A 44 18.75 -13.74 -29.55
N GLY A 45 18.15 -13.10 -28.56
CA GLY A 45 16.73 -12.91 -28.42
C GLY A 45 16.54 -11.55 -27.78
N ILE A 46 16.56 -10.50 -28.60
CA ILE A 46 15.97 -9.23 -28.17
C ILE A 46 14.49 -9.54 -28.05
N VAL A 47 14.04 -9.91 -26.85
CA VAL A 47 12.64 -9.80 -26.48
C VAL A 47 12.38 -8.31 -26.55
N GLN A 48 11.83 -7.85 -27.69
CA GLN A 48 11.17 -6.56 -27.74
C GLN A 48 10.06 -6.63 -26.69
N ALA A 49 10.30 -6.05 -25.51
CA ALA A 49 9.22 -5.65 -24.65
C ALA A 49 8.32 -4.77 -25.52
N ARG A 50 7.14 -5.29 -25.90
CA ARG A 50 6.19 -4.54 -26.70
C ARG A 50 5.95 -3.22 -25.97
N GLY A 51 6.17 -2.12 -26.67
CA GLY A 51 5.98 -0.76 -26.17
C GLY A 51 4.49 -0.45 -25.98
N GLU A 52 3.83 -1.17 -25.09
CA GLU A 52 2.53 -0.76 -24.56
C GLU A 52 2.82 0.20 -23.42
N THR A 53 2.44 1.47 -23.57
CA THR A 53 2.31 2.37 -22.42
C THR A 53 1.48 1.63 -21.37
N PRO A 54 1.99 1.38 -20.17
CA PRO A 54 1.30 0.49 -19.27
C PRO A 54 -0.05 1.13 -18.92
N GLY A 55 -1.16 0.47 -19.27
CA GLY A 55 -2.53 1.00 -19.21
C GLY A 55 -3.03 1.38 -17.80
N TRP A 56 -2.14 1.45 -16.82
CA TRP A 56 -2.44 1.85 -15.45
C TRP A 56 -2.86 3.32 -15.33
N ARG A 57 -2.48 4.20 -16.27
CA ARG A 57 -2.88 5.62 -16.25
C ARG A 57 -4.24 5.89 -16.90
N GLU A 58 -4.89 4.86 -17.45
CA GLU A 58 -6.22 5.00 -18.03
C GLU A 58 -7.27 5.17 -16.93
N SER A 59 -8.30 5.97 -17.19
CA SER A 59 -9.36 6.26 -16.21
C SER A 59 -10.02 5.00 -15.65
N VAL A 60 -10.19 3.97 -16.49
CA VAL A 60 -10.78 2.68 -16.10
C VAL A 60 -9.91 1.88 -15.12
N SER A 61 -8.61 2.18 -15.05
CA SER A 61 -7.63 1.51 -14.19
C SER A 61 -7.58 2.08 -12.76
N CYS A 62 -8.31 3.17 -12.45
CA CYS A 62 -8.28 3.77 -11.11
C CYS A 62 -8.71 2.78 -10.01
N GLY A 63 -9.73 1.96 -10.26
CA GLY A 63 -10.22 0.94 -9.33
C GLY A 63 -9.18 -0.16 -9.04
N PRO A 64 -8.73 -0.91 -10.06
CA PRO A 64 -7.68 -1.92 -9.88
C PRO A 64 -6.41 -1.38 -9.23
N ASN A 65 -5.95 -0.19 -9.63
CA ASN A 65 -4.76 0.43 -9.02
C ASN A 65 -5.01 0.83 -7.55
N ALA A 66 -6.17 1.40 -7.22
CA ALA A 66 -6.53 1.73 -5.84
C ALA A 66 -6.59 0.47 -4.97
N LEU A 67 -7.19 -0.60 -5.48
CA LEU A 67 -7.26 -1.88 -4.79
C LEU A 67 -5.86 -2.47 -4.58
N TYR A 68 -4.99 -2.42 -5.58
CA TYR A 68 -3.60 -2.85 -5.43
C TYR A 68 -2.88 -2.13 -4.28
N VAL A 69 -2.96 -0.80 -4.23
CA VAL A 69 -2.35 -0.01 -3.15
C VAL A 69 -2.97 -0.35 -1.80
N TYR A 70 -4.29 -0.50 -1.74
CA TYR A 70 -5.00 -0.95 -0.54
C TYR A 70 -4.51 -2.31 -0.04
N LEU A 71 -4.44 -3.33 -0.91
CA LEU A 71 -4.01 -4.69 -0.57
C LEU A 71 -2.56 -4.72 -0.07
N ARG A 72 -1.64 -4.03 -0.76
CA ARG A 72 -0.25 -3.88 -0.30
C ARG A 72 -0.19 -3.18 1.06
N GLY A 73 -1.05 -2.19 1.28
CA GLY A 73 -1.18 -1.47 2.54
C GLY A 73 -1.74 -2.32 3.70
N GLN A 74 -2.53 -3.36 3.39
CA GLN A 74 -2.94 -4.38 4.36
C GLN A 74 -1.86 -5.46 4.59
N GLY A 75 -0.73 -5.40 3.89
CA GLY A 75 0.38 -6.36 4.01
C GLY A 75 0.27 -7.57 3.07
N ALA A 76 -0.67 -7.58 2.12
CA ALA A 76 -0.79 -8.66 1.14
C ALA A 76 0.35 -8.60 0.12
N ASP A 77 0.96 -9.74 -0.19
CA ASP A 77 2.00 -9.85 -1.21
C ASP A 77 1.38 -10.17 -2.57
N VAL A 78 0.86 -9.14 -3.23
CA VAL A 78 0.19 -9.24 -4.55
C VAL A 78 0.91 -8.41 -5.60
N SER A 79 0.79 -8.79 -6.88
CA SER A 79 1.20 -7.98 -8.01
C SER A 79 0.02 -7.18 -8.59
N LEU A 80 0.31 -6.10 -9.32
CA LEU A 80 -0.74 -5.35 -10.02
C LEU A 80 -1.42 -6.18 -11.12
N ALA A 81 -0.72 -7.16 -11.70
CA ALA A 81 -1.29 -8.07 -12.69
C ALA A 81 -2.38 -8.96 -12.08
N ASP A 82 -2.10 -9.57 -10.92
CA ASP A 82 -3.06 -10.41 -10.20
C ASP A 82 -4.36 -9.65 -9.90
N VAL A 83 -4.24 -8.39 -9.47
CA VAL A 83 -5.39 -7.52 -9.19
C VAL A 83 -6.19 -7.23 -10.45
N ARG A 84 -5.54 -7.00 -11.59
CA ARG A 84 -6.21 -6.70 -12.86
C ARG A 84 -6.95 -7.90 -13.43
N ASP A 85 -6.40 -9.09 -13.26
CA ASP A 85 -7.01 -10.32 -13.76
C ASP A 85 -8.28 -10.66 -12.98
N LEU A 86 -8.36 -10.24 -11.71
CA LEU A 86 -9.50 -10.49 -10.83
C LEU A 86 -10.56 -9.38 -10.85
N VAL A 87 -10.14 -8.12 -10.90
CA VAL A 87 -11.10 -6.99 -10.88
C VAL A 87 -11.79 -6.87 -12.23
N SER A 88 -13.09 -7.15 -12.22
CA SER A 88 -13.93 -6.89 -13.40
C SER A 88 -14.07 -5.39 -13.66
N VAL A 89 -13.56 -4.94 -14.80
CA VAL A 89 -13.59 -3.54 -15.26
C VAL A 89 -14.52 -3.40 -16.46
N SER A 90 -15.52 -2.52 -16.36
CA SER A 90 -16.39 -2.15 -17.48
C SER A 90 -15.92 -0.85 -18.15
N ARG A 91 -16.60 -0.41 -19.22
CA ARG A 91 -16.38 0.94 -19.81
C ARG A 91 -16.57 2.08 -18.80
N LYS A 92 -17.30 1.86 -17.71
CA LYS A 92 -17.51 2.82 -16.62
C LYS A 92 -16.50 2.70 -15.48
N GLY A 93 -15.53 1.78 -15.59
CA GLY A 93 -14.59 1.42 -14.53
C GLY A 93 -15.03 0.20 -13.72
N ALA A 94 -14.34 -0.03 -12.60
CA ALA A 94 -14.62 -1.09 -11.62
C ALA A 94 -15.67 -0.65 -10.60
N SER A 95 -16.39 -1.62 -10.02
CA SER A 95 -17.33 -1.38 -8.92
C SER A 95 -16.70 -1.74 -7.57
N PHE A 96 -17.20 -1.17 -6.47
CA PHE A 96 -16.77 -1.61 -5.13
C PHE A 96 -17.02 -3.10 -4.89
N ALA A 97 -18.11 -3.65 -5.42
CA ALA A 97 -18.42 -5.07 -5.30
C ALA A 97 -17.34 -5.94 -5.98
N SER A 98 -16.96 -5.64 -7.22
CA SER A 98 -15.91 -6.40 -7.91
C SER A 98 -14.55 -6.25 -7.22
N MET A 99 -14.27 -5.10 -6.62
CA MET A 99 -13.06 -4.91 -5.83
C MET A 99 -13.07 -5.69 -4.51
N ALA A 100 -14.20 -5.78 -3.81
CA ALA A 100 -14.32 -6.56 -2.59
C ALA A 100 -14.17 -8.07 -2.88
N ASP A 101 -14.79 -8.57 -3.95
CA ASP A 101 -14.67 -9.97 -4.38
C ASP A 101 -13.22 -10.31 -4.75
N ALA A 102 -12.54 -9.43 -5.47
CA ALA A 102 -11.13 -9.58 -5.82
C ALA A 102 -10.23 -9.53 -4.56
N ALA A 103 -10.51 -8.63 -3.61
CA ALA A 103 -9.78 -8.55 -2.35
C ALA A 103 -9.88 -9.84 -1.53
N ALA A 104 -11.10 -10.40 -1.41
CA ALA A 104 -11.34 -11.66 -0.73
C ALA A 104 -10.58 -12.82 -1.41
N THR A 105 -10.61 -12.87 -2.75
CA THR A 105 -9.85 -13.86 -3.54
C THR A 105 -8.34 -13.75 -3.28
N LEU A 106 -7.84 -12.54 -3.03
CA LEU A 106 -6.43 -12.26 -2.72
C LEU A 106 -6.11 -12.33 -1.21
N GLY A 107 -7.03 -12.86 -0.39
CA GLY A 107 -6.80 -13.12 1.03
C GLY A 107 -7.00 -11.92 1.95
N VAL A 108 -7.66 -10.85 1.49
CA VAL A 108 -8.00 -9.67 2.30
C VAL A 108 -9.52 -9.50 2.34
N GLU A 109 -10.12 -9.99 3.42
CA GLU A 109 -11.55 -9.80 3.68
C GLU A 109 -11.86 -8.31 3.84
N SER A 110 -12.75 -7.82 2.99
CA SER A 110 -13.08 -6.40 2.89
C SER A 110 -14.59 -6.20 2.90
N ARG A 111 -15.04 -5.06 3.43
CA ARG A 111 -16.45 -4.68 3.43
C ARG A 111 -16.64 -3.25 2.95
N ILE A 112 -17.77 -3.02 2.31
CA ILE A 112 -18.17 -1.70 1.81
C ILE A 112 -19.12 -1.10 2.82
N VAL A 113 -18.81 0.10 3.30
CA VAL A 113 -19.68 0.84 4.22
C VAL A 113 -19.97 2.22 3.67
N GLN A 114 -21.15 2.74 3.99
CA GLN A 114 -21.49 4.13 3.74
C GLN A 114 -21.40 4.89 5.07
N THR A 115 -20.67 6.00 5.09
CA THR A 115 -20.40 6.72 6.33
C THR A 115 -20.20 8.22 6.13
N SER A 116 -20.10 8.96 7.22
CA SER A 116 -19.85 10.41 7.22
C SER A 116 -18.35 10.72 7.32
N PRO A 117 -17.90 11.92 6.91
CA PRO A 117 -16.51 12.36 7.07
C PRO A 117 -15.98 12.22 8.50
N GLU A 118 -16.81 12.51 9.49
CA GLU A 118 -16.46 12.46 10.91
C GLU A 118 -16.15 11.03 11.35
N VAL A 119 -16.96 10.07 10.89
CA VAL A 119 -16.73 8.65 11.16
C VAL A 119 -15.55 8.13 10.32
N LEU A 120 -15.37 8.61 9.08
CA LEU A 120 -14.25 8.22 8.23
C LEU A 120 -12.88 8.45 8.91
N LYS A 121 -12.74 9.52 9.73
CA LYS A 121 -11.52 9.80 10.51
C LYS A 121 -11.17 8.72 11.54
N THR A 122 -12.15 7.90 11.91
CA THR A 122 -12.02 6.83 12.91
C THR A 122 -11.79 5.46 12.28
N LEU A 123 -11.96 5.35 10.95
CA LEU A 123 -11.80 4.09 10.23
C LEU A 123 -10.32 3.72 10.06
N PRO A 124 -10.00 2.43 10.00
CA PRO A 124 -8.64 1.98 9.75
C PRO A 124 -8.17 2.46 8.37
N CYS A 125 -6.93 2.93 8.33
CA CYS A 125 -6.22 3.27 7.09
C CYS A 125 -5.18 2.17 6.78
N PRO A 126 -4.88 1.90 5.50
CA PRO A 126 -5.48 2.54 4.32
C PRO A 126 -6.86 1.99 3.98
N CYS A 127 -7.72 2.82 3.38
CA CYS A 127 -9.03 2.41 2.85
C CYS A 127 -9.31 3.07 1.49
N VAL A 128 -10.19 2.48 0.69
CA VAL A 128 -10.51 3.01 -0.67
C VAL A 128 -11.80 3.79 -0.62
N ILE A 129 -11.80 5.02 -1.13
CA ILE A 129 -12.96 5.90 -1.17
C ILE A 129 -13.32 6.25 -2.62
N LEU A 130 -14.61 6.50 -2.87
CA LEU A 130 -15.12 6.88 -4.19
C LEU A 130 -15.59 8.34 -4.21
N TYR A 131 -14.90 9.15 -5.00
CA TYR A 131 -15.33 10.50 -5.33
C TYR A 131 -16.28 10.47 -6.52
N HIS A 132 -17.32 11.31 -6.45
CA HIS A 132 -18.22 11.54 -7.57
C HIS A 132 -18.60 13.01 -7.56
N ALA A 133 -17.74 13.82 -8.17
CA ALA A 133 -18.04 15.22 -8.39
C ALA A 133 -19.34 15.33 -9.23
N LYS A 134 -20.23 16.24 -8.82
CA LYS A 134 -21.56 16.38 -9.44
C LYS A 134 -21.40 16.65 -10.95
N GLY A 135 -21.92 15.73 -11.76
CA GLY A 135 -21.90 15.84 -13.22
C GLY A 135 -20.66 15.28 -13.91
N THR A 136 -19.72 14.69 -13.16
CA THR A 136 -18.52 14.06 -13.73
C THR A 136 -18.67 12.54 -13.67
N GLN A 137 -18.81 11.93 -14.84
CA GLN A 137 -18.74 10.48 -15.02
C GLN A 137 -17.53 10.15 -15.91
N PRO A 138 -16.77 9.10 -15.59
CA PRO A 138 -16.94 8.19 -14.45
C PRO A 138 -16.50 8.81 -13.10
N GLY A 139 -16.95 8.23 -11.98
CA GLY A 139 -16.39 8.54 -10.65
C GLY A 139 -14.93 8.11 -10.53
N HIS A 140 -14.23 8.61 -9.51
CA HIS A 140 -12.79 8.38 -9.32
C HIS A 140 -12.48 7.80 -7.94
N TYR A 141 -11.67 6.75 -7.90
CA TYR A 141 -11.25 6.11 -6.66
C TYR A 141 -9.96 6.73 -6.13
N PHE A 142 -9.95 6.99 -4.83
CA PHE A 142 -8.75 7.40 -4.09
C PHE A 142 -8.47 6.40 -2.98
N VAL A 143 -7.21 6.31 -2.57
CA VAL A 143 -6.83 5.62 -1.34
C VAL A 143 -6.65 6.66 -0.25
N LEU A 144 -7.43 6.55 0.82
CA LEU A 144 -7.20 7.32 2.04
C LEU A 144 -6.01 6.68 2.76
N ALA A 145 -4.87 7.37 2.73
CA ALA A 145 -3.65 6.90 3.38
C ALA A 145 -3.65 7.21 4.88
N GLU A 146 -4.10 8.40 5.25
CA GLU A 146 -4.15 8.89 6.63
C GLU A 146 -5.31 9.87 6.80
N SER A 147 -5.86 9.95 8.01
CA SER A 147 -6.82 10.97 8.40
C SER A 147 -6.53 11.48 9.81
N ASP A 148 -6.76 12.76 10.03
CA ASP A 148 -6.56 13.38 11.32
C ASP A 148 -7.55 14.54 11.58
N ARG A 149 -7.24 15.41 12.53
CA ARG A 149 -8.08 16.58 12.83
C ARG A 149 -8.11 17.58 11.67
N GLN A 150 -7.01 17.80 10.96
CA GLN A 150 -6.91 18.83 9.93
C GLN A 150 -7.49 18.36 8.59
N GLY A 151 -7.48 17.06 8.29
CA GLY A 151 -8.06 16.58 7.04
C GLY A 151 -7.82 15.11 6.71
N PHE A 152 -7.82 14.85 5.41
CA PHE A 152 -7.68 13.52 4.81
C PHE A 152 -6.55 13.56 3.78
N ARG A 153 -5.60 12.64 3.88
CA ARG A 153 -4.49 12.48 2.94
C ARG A 153 -4.89 11.44 1.90
N LEU A 154 -5.19 11.88 0.69
CA LEU A 154 -5.67 11.05 -0.41
C LEU A 154 -4.55 10.79 -1.41
N PHE A 155 -4.34 9.52 -1.72
CA PHE A 155 -3.47 9.08 -2.80
C PHE A 155 -4.30 8.80 -4.06
N ASP A 156 -3.92 9.45 -5.16
CA ASP A 156 -4.50 9.22 -6.47
C ASP A 156 -3.76 8.08 -7.20
N PRO A 157 -4.43 6.96 -7.47
CA PRO A 157 -3.81 5.79 -8.10
C PRO A 157 -3.46 5.97 -9.58
N LEU A 158 -3.94 7.03 -10.26
CA LEU A 158 -3.62 7.31 -11.67
C LEU A 158 -2.46 8.30 -11.81
N THR A 159 -2.44 9.33 -10.97
CA THR A 159 -1.40 10.37 -11.04
C THR A 159 -0.23 10.09 -10.10
N THR A 160 -0.38 9.15 -9.16
CA THR A 160 0.56 8.87 -8.05
C THR A 160 0.80 10.06 -7.12
N LEU A 161 -0.05 11.08 -7.21
CA LEU A 161 0.02 12.25 -6.35
C LEU A 161 -0.72 12.01 -5.05
N THR A 162 -0.23 12.65 -4.00
CA THR A 162 -0.91 12.68 -2.70
C THR A 162 -1.37 14.10 -2.42
N THR A 163 -2.65 14.26 -2.09
CA THR A 163 -3.27 15.56 -1.80
C THR A 163 -3.95 15.52 -0.44
N THR A 164 -3.84 16.59 0.32
CA THR A 164 -4.59 16.77 1.57
C THR A 164 -5.87 17.54 1.28
N VAL A 165 -7.00 16.99 1.68
CA VAL A 165 -8.32 17.64 1.55
C VAL A 165 -8.90 17.94 2.92
N SER A 166 -9.59 19.08 3.01
CA SER A 166 -10.31 19.46 4.24
C SER A 166 -11.58 18.62 4.41
N THR A 167 -12.13 18.60 5.63
CA THR A 167 -13.42 17.91 5.88
C THR A 167 -14.54 18.53 5.05
N ALA A 168 -14.57 19.87 4.92
CA ALA A 168 -15.57 20.57 4.11
C ALA A 168 -15.46 20.26 2.61
N GLU A 169 -14.26 20.02 2.10
CA GLU A 169 -14.02 19.64 0.72
C GLU A 169 -14.47 18.20 0.46
N LEU A 170 -14.06 17.26 1.32
CA LEU A 170 -14.50 15.87 1.26
C LEU A 170 -16.03 15.78 1.25
N SER A 171 -16.73 16.50 2.14
CA SER A 171 -18.20 16.48 2.23
C SER A 171 -18.93 16.91 0.95
N ARG A 172 -18.28 17.69 0.07
CA ARG A 172 -18.91 18.18 -1.17
C ARG A 172 -18.83 17.17 -2.32
N GLU A 173 -17.78 16.36 -2.35
CA GLU A 173 -17.39 15.59 -3.54
C GLU A 173 -17.38 14.07 -3.32
N TRP A 174 -17.22 13.64 -2.06
CA TRP A 174 -17.19 12.23 -1.71
C TRP A 174 -18.62 11.65 -1.62
N THR A 175 -18.78 10.43 -2.13
CA THR A 175 -20.07 9.73 -2.17
C THR A 175 -20.54 9.18 -0.82
N GLY A 176 -19.66 9.14 0.18
CA GLY A 176 -19.88 8.47 1.46
C GLY A 176 -19.51 6.99 1.46
N TYR A 177 -19.24 6.38 0.30
CA TYR A 177 -18.83 4.96 0.22
C TYR A 177 -17.33 4.78 0.42
N VAL A 178 -16.99 3.78 1.23
CA VAL A 178 -15.61 3.36 1.51
C VAL A 178 -15.51 1.84 1.59
N LEU A 179 -14.42 1.29 1.04
CA LEU A 179 -13.98 -0.09 1.23
C LEU A 179 -12.94 -0.14 2.34
N ILE A 180 -13.24 -0.91 3.38
CA ILE A 180 -12.40 -1.10 4.57
C ILE A 180 -12.13 -2.59 4.80
N PRO A 181 -11.04 -2.96 5.50
CA PRO A 181 -10.87 -4.34 5.92
C PRO A 181 -12.00 -4.77 6.87
N SER A 182 -12.41 -6.03 6.79
CA SER A 182 -13.45 -6.61 7.65
C SER A 182 -12.92 -6.89 9.07
N GLU A 183 -11.63 -7.18 9.20
CA GLU A 183 -10.93 -7.37 10.47
C GLU A 183 -9.80 -6.34 10.63
N ALA A 184 -9.30 -6.14 11.85
CA ALA A 184 -8.09 -5.32 12.05
C ALA A 184 -6.92 -5.93 11.26
N PRO A 185 -6.01 -5.12 10.69
CA PRO A 185 -4.92 -5.62 9.86
C PRO A 185 -4.19 -6.73 10.60
N VAL A 186 -4.03 -7.88 9.94
CA VAL A 186 -3.30 -9.03 10.48
C VAL A 186 -1.87 -8.56 10.67
N ALA A 187 -1.51 -8.15 11.89
CA ALA A 187 -0.14 -7.90 12.25
C ALA A 187 0.59 -9.22 12.02
N SER A 188 1.37 -9.31 10.95
CA SER A 188 2.15 -10.49 10.64
C SER A 188 3.02 -10.79 11.87
N GLY A 189 2.74 -11.90 12.55
CA GLY A 189 3.32 -12.27 13.85
C GLY A 189 4.83 -12.53 13.82
N GLN A 190 5.54 -12.09 12.78
CA GLN A 190 6.98 -12.23 12.58
C GLN A 190 7.78 -11.48 13.66
N TRP A 191 7.22 -10.45 14.29
CA TRP A 191 7.87 -9.74 15.40
C TRP A 191 7.85 -10.51 16.74
N LEU A 192 6.85 -11.37 16.97
CA LEU A 192 6.76 -12.16 18.20
C LEU A 192 7.87 -13.22 18.28
N LEU A 193 8.30 -13.75 17.14
CA LEU A 193 9.42 -14.70 17.07
C LEU A 193 10.78 -14.01 17.23
N ALA A 194 10.95 -12.79 16.70
CA ALA A 194 12.18 -12.02 16.87
C ALA A 194 12.46 -11.65 18.34
N GLY A 195 11.41 -11.35 19.12
CA GLY A 195 11.52 -11.09 20.57
C GLY A 195 11.95 -12.29 21.41
N PHE A 196 11.53 -13.51 21.02
CA PHE A 196 11.86 -14.74 21.75
C PHE A 196 13.34 -15.15 21.57
N PHE A 197 13.90 -15.00 20.36
CA PHE A 197 15.33 -15.32 20.14
C PHE A 197 16.27 -14.27 20.75
N GLY A 198 15.87 -12.99 20.80
CA GLY A 198 16.67 -11.94 21.46
C GLY A 198 16.80 -12.14 22.97
N CYS A 199 15.72 -12.53 23.65
CA CYS A 199 15.72 -12.70 25.11
C CYS A 199 16.52 -13.94 25.58
N THR A 200 16.50 -15.03 24.81
CA THR A 200 17.23 -16.27 25.17
C THR A 200 18.75 -16.10 25.05
N LEU A 201 19.23 -15.38 24.03
CA LEU A 201 20.64 -15.05 23.87
C LEU A 201 21.16 -14.10 24.97
N TRP A 202 20.34 -13.14 25.41
CA TRP A 202 20.75 -12.16 26.44
C TRP A 202 20.85 -12.79 27.84
N LEU A 203 19.90 -13.65 28.20
CA LEU A 203 19.95 -14.41 29.46
C LEU A 203 21.10 -15.43 29.48
N GLY A 204 21.37 -16.09 28.35
CA GLY A 204 22.48 -17.04 28.21
C GLY A 204 23.85 -16.38 28.41
N MET A 205 24.09 -15.23 27.79
CA MET A 205 25.36 -14.49 27.95
C MET A 205 25.53 -13.89 29.36
N GLY A 206 24.44 -13.45 29.99
CA GLY A 206 24.46 -12.93 31.36
C GLY A 206 24.86 -13.99 32.40
N LEU A 207 24.43 -15.24 32.20
CA LEU A 207 24.80 -16.36 33.07
C LEU A 207 26.24 -16.84 32.84
N TRP A 208 26.70 -16.91 31.58
CA TRP A 208 28.09 -17.26 31.28
C TRP A 208 29.12 -16.28 31.86
N ARG A 209 28.83 -14.97 31.80
CA ARG A 209 29.70 -13.93 32.34
C ARG A 209 29.80 -13.93 33.87
N ARG A 210 28.80 -14.47 34.57
CA ARG A 210 28.83 -14.63 36.04
C ARG A 210 29.62 -15.86 36.50
N SER A 211 29.69 -16.92 35.68
CA SER A 211 30.49 -18.10 36.00
C SER A 211 32.00 -17.88 35.84
N SER A 212 32.43 -16.99 34.94
CA SER A 212 33.86 -16.74 34.68
C SER A 212 34.55 -15.84 35.71
N LEU A 213 33.80 -15.18 36.60
CA LEU A 213 34.34 -14.32 37.66
C LEU A 213 34.46 -15.00 39.03
N ARG A 214 34.07 -16.28 39.13
CA ARG A 214 34.04 -17.03 40.41
C ARG A 214 35.20 -18.02 40.56
N THR A 215 36.12 -18.06 39.61
CA THR A 215 37.23 -19.04 39.55
C THR A 215 38.62 -18.41 39.59
N SER A 216 38.76 -17.22 40.18
CA SER A 216 40.04 -16.54 40.39
C SER A 216 40.26 -16.21 41.86
#